data_AF-A0A944CYK1-F1
#
_entry.id   AF-A0A944CYK1-F1
#
_cell.length_a   1.000
_cell.length_b   1.000
_cell.length_c   1.000
_cell.angle_alpha   90.00
_cell.angle_beta   90.00
_cell.angle_gamma   90.00
#
_symmetry.space_group_name_H-M   'P 1'
#
loop_
_entity.id
_entity.type
_entity.pdbx_description
1 polymer ?
#
loop_
_entity_poly.entity_id
_entity_poly.type
_entity_poly.pdbx_seq_one_letter_code
_entity_poly.pdbx_strand_id
1 'polypeptide(L)'
;MWATTVGTPGDDKLIATPGSQFDGQNNIVFTGAGKDELDLSTVSSLPNSGSNIVDLGSGDDTIFVNKSDRTFGSDGNDTFDARDGQGGNRISGGVGDDTFYLGSNDRALGGDGKDIFRVSLGGGNLISGGAGADQFWIVNAELPSSANTVLDFQLGTDVIGISGAVSLGITTSTLKLNQVGADTAIVFNNQTLATLTGIQASSLSLTDPKQFVFA
;
A
#
# COMPACT_ATOMS: atom_id res chain seq x y z
N MET A 1 23.53 -8.04 12.76
CA MET A 1 24.41 -6.86 12.60
C MET A 1 23.87 -6.12 11.40
N TRP A 2 23.74 -4.79 11.46
CA TRP A 2 23.24 -4.02 10.32
C TRP A 2 24.34 -3.89 9.25
N ALA A 3 23.99 -4.06 7.99
CA ALA A 3 24.87 -3.81 6.85
C ALA A 3 24.31 -2.67 6.00
N THR A 4 25.17 -1.77 5.54
CA THR A 4 24.75 -0.61 4.73
C THR A 4 25.07 -0.84 3.26
N THR A 5 24.12 -0.57 2.38
CA THR A 5 24.27 -0.56 0.93
C THR A 5 23.92 0.82 0.42
N VAL A 6 24.73 1.38 -0.48
CA VAL A 6 24.51 2.71 -1.06
C VAL A 6 24.62 2.58 -2.57
N GLY A 7 23.63 3.11 -3.29
CA GLY A 7 23.66 3.26 -4.73
C GLY A 7 24.50 4.47 -5.17
N THR A 8 24.14 5.01 -6.32
CA THR A 8 24.82 6.08 -7.05
C THR A 8 23.84 7.24 -7.29
N PRO A 9 24.29 8.35 -7.88
CA PRO A 9 23.39 9.42 -8.29
C PRO A 9 22.60 9.16 -9.59
N GLY A 10 22.66 7.96 -10.17
CA GLY A 10 21.86 7.59 -11.33
C GLY A 10 21.25 6.21 -11.15
N ASP A 11 20.44 5.79 -12.12
CA ASP A 11 19.61 4.58 -12.04
C ASP A 11 20.37 3.33 -11.55
N ASP A 12 19.96 2.81 -10.40
CA ASP A 12 20.51 1.63 -9.75
C ASP A 12 19.54 0.44 -9.78
N LYS A 13 20.11 -0.76 -9.82
CA LYS A 13 19.36 -2.01 -9.63
C LYS A 13 19.98 -2.83 -8.51
N LEU A 14 19.29 -2.92 -7.38
CA LEU A 14 19.75 -3.60 -6.18
C LEU A 14 18.87 -4.82 -5.90
N ILE A 15 19.46 -6.02 -5.95
CA ILE A 15 18.74 -7.27 -5.70
C ILE A 15 19.33 -7.94 -4.46
N ALA A 16 18.49 -8.20 -3.45
CA ALA A 16 18.91 -8.88 -2.25
C ALA A 16 19.41 -10.28 -2.61
N THR A 17 20.64 -10.60 -2.19
CA THR A 17 21.31 -11.86 -2.53
C THR A 17 21.84 -12.52 -1.26
N PRO A 18 21.44 -13.76 -0.95
CA PRO A 18 21.88 -14.44 0.28
C PRO A 18 23.40 -14.47 0.43
N GLY A 19 23.90 -14.06 1.59
CA GLY A 19 25.34 -14.06 1.90
C GLY A 19 26.14 -12.90 1.30
N SER A 20 25.49 -11.97 0.59
CA SER A 20 26.11 -10.72 0.16
C SER A 20 25.99 -9.63 1.23
N GLN A 21 26.55 -8.45 0.97
CA GLN A 21 26.37 -7.27 1.83
C GLN A 21 24.90 -6.78 1.86
N PHE A 22 24.18 -7.00 0.75
CA PHE A 22 22.74 -6.75 0.64
C PHE A 22 22.02 -8.10 0.57
N ASP A 23 21.85 -8.75 1.72
CA ASP A 23 21.25 -10.07 1.85
C ASP A 23 19.75 -10.05 2.22
N GLY A 24 19.18 -8.86 2.27
CA GLY A 24 17.81 -8.55 2.66
C GLY A 24 17.51 -8.81 4.14
N GLN A 25 18.53 -8.77 5.02
CA GLN A 25 18.39 -8.99 6.45
C GLN A 25 19.00 -7.85 7.27
N ASN A 26 18.15 -7.02 7.89
CA ASN A 26 18.62 -5.86 8.67
C ASN A 26 19.61 -4.99 7.86
N ASN A 27 19.33 -4.76 6.59
CA ASN A 27 20.11 -3.85 5.77
C ASN A 27 19.60 -2.41 5.94
N ILE A 28 20.52 -1.46 5.83
CA ILE A 28 20.21 -0.04 5.62
C ILE A 28 20.56 0.26 4.16
N VAL A 29 19.61 0.68 3.35
CA VAL A 29 19.83 0.92 1.92
C VAL A 29 19.46 2.35 1.57
N PHE A 30 20.34 3.01 0.83
CA PHE A 30 20.08 4.31 0.20
C PHE A 30 20.32 4.13 -1.29
N THR A 31 19.31 4.26 -2.14
CA THR A 31 19.51 4.06 -3.60
C THR A 31 20.04 5.34 -4.23
N GLY A 32 19.47 6.50 -3.87
CA GLY A 32 20.11 7.80 -4.10
C GLY A 32 19.28 8.69 -4.99
N ALA A 33 19.78 8.98 -6.18
CA ALA A 33 19.04 9.75 -7.17
C ALA A 33 18.98 8.96 -8.46
N GLY A 34 18.00 9.27 -9.32
CA GLY A 34 17.78 8.50 -10.54
C GLY A 34 16.60 7.58 -10.36
N LYS A 35 16.31 6.77 -11.37
CA LYS A 35 15.23 5.79 -11.32
C LYS A 35 15.77 4.44 -10.86
N ASP A 36 15.47 4.08 -9.63
CA ASP A 36 16.04 2.93 -8.96
C ASP A 36 15.05 1.76 -8.88
N GLU A 37 15.59 0.54 -8.91
CA GLU A 37 14.86 -0.70 -8.68
C GLU A 37 15.50 -1.49 -7.55
N LEU A 38 14.75 -1.71 -6.46
CA LEU A 38 15.21 -2.48 -5.31
C LEU A 38 14.31 -3.70 -5.05
N ASP A 39 14.91 -4.89 -5.02
CA ASP A 39 14.17 -6.16 -4.85
C ASP A 39 14.60 -6.91 -3.59
N LEU A 40 13.74 -6.90 -2.57
CA LEU A 40 13.87 -7.70 -1.34
C LEU A 40 13.10 -9.04 -1.41
N SER A 41 12.27 -9.24 -2.43
CA SER A 41 11.38 -10.38 -2.57
C SER A 41 12.12 -11.69 -2.88
N THR A 42 13.30 -11.58 -3.50
CA THR A 42 14.19 -12.71 -3.84
C THR A 42 14.62 -13.54 -2.62
N VAL A 43 14.60 -12.96 -1.43
CA VAL A 43 15.00 -13.60 -0.17
C VAL A 43 13.81 -13.87 0.78
N SER A 44 12.57 -13.77 0.29
CA SER A 44 11.34 -14.02 1.05
C SER A 44 11.26 -15.39 1.72
N SER A 45 11.89 -16.41 1.12
CA SER A 45 11.94 -17.77 1.67
C SER A 45 12.93 -17.93 2.83
N LEU A 46 13.82 -16.97 3.06
CA LEU A 46 14.77 -17.03 4.16
C LEU A 46 14.09 -16.72 5.51
N PRO A 47 14.40 -17.48 6.58
CA PRO A 47 13.76 -17.29 7.88
C PRO A 47 14.11 -15.95 8.52
N ASN A 48 15.28 -15.40 8.20
CA ASN A 48 15.87 -14.20 8.77
C ASN A 48 15.82 -12.97 7.84
N SER A 49 15.18 -13.07 6.66
CA SER A 49 14.94 -11.90 5.81
C SER A 49 14.00 -10.88 6.44
N GLY A 50 14.07 -9.66 5.94
CA GLY A 50 13.27 -8.53 6.41
C GLY A 50 13.99 -7.63 7.41
N SER A 51 13.19 -6.79 8.07
CA SER A 51 13.67 -5.77 9.03
C SER A 51 14.67 -4.78 8.41
N ASN A 52 14.57 -4.53 7.11
CA ASN A 52 15.42 -3.58 6.40
C ASN A 52 14.92 -2.15 6.63
N ILE A 53 15.81 -1.18 6.43
CA ILE A 53 15.50 0.25 6.31
C ILE A 53 15.95 0.64 4.91
N VAL A 54 15.04 1.16 4.10
CA VAL A 54 15.31 1.56 2.71
C VAL A 54 14.83 2.98 2.50
N ASP A 55 15.68 3.81 1.93
CA ASP A 55 15.38 5.15 1.43
C ASP A 55 15.73 5.16 -0.06
N LEU A 56 14.72 5.37 -0.91
CA LEU A 56 14.89 5.34 -2.37
C LEU A 56 15.47 6.67 -2.86
N GLY A 57 14.99 7.78 -2.31
CA GLY A 57 15.64 9.08 -2.47
C GLY A 57 14.91 9.93 -3.49
N SER A 58 15.54 10.27 -4.62
CA SER A 58 14.88 11.11 -5.63
C SER A 58 14.77 10.43 -6.98
N GLY A 59 13.58 10.37 -7.55
CA GLY A 59 13.31 9.76 -8.85
C GLY A 59 12.06 8.90 -8.78
N ASP A 60 11.62 8.36 -9.91
CA ASP A 60 10.43 7.50 -9.95
C ASP A 60 10.86 6.04 -9.71
N ASP A 61 10.95 5.64 -8.44
CA ASP A 61 11.59 4.40 -8.01
C ASP A 61 10.62 3.23 -7.92
N THR A 62 11.16 2.02 -7.80
CA THR A 62 10.37 0.80 -7.61
C THR A 62 11.01 -0.10 -6.58
N ILE A 63 10.22 -0.56 -5.62
CA ILE A 63 10.65 -1.50 -4.59
C ILE A 63 9.70 -2.69 -4.46
N PHE A 64 10.28 -3.89 -4.45
CA PHE A 64 9.59 -5.12 -4.06
C PHE A 64 9.87 -5.40 -2.59
N VAL A 65 8.86 -5.17 -1.74
CA VAL A 65 8.96 -5.21 -0.28
C VAL A 65 8.71 -6.63 0.21
N ASN A 66 9.43 -7.06 1.24
CA ASN A 66 9.35 -8.41 1.75
C ASN A 66 8.56 -8.47 3.07
N LYS A 67 9.21 -8.21 4.21
CA LYS A 67 8.56 -8.38 5.52
C LYS A 67 9.20 -7.57 6.62
N SER A 68 8.37 -6.99 7.47
CA SER A 68 8.82 -6.16 8.59
C SER A 68 9.78 -5.03 8.18
N ASP A 69 9.77 -4.63 6.91
CA ASP A 69 10.66 -3.62 6.36
C ASP A 69 10.14 -2.21 6.65
N ARG A 70 11.05 -1.23 6.62
CA ARG A 70 10.75 0.20 6.65
C ARG A 70 11.26 0.81 5.37
N THR A 71 10.37 1.34 4.54
CA THR A 71 10.69 1.80 3.19
C THR A 71 10.14 3.20 2.98
N PHE A 72 10.98 4.09 2.45
CA PHE A 72 10.67 5.48 2.18
C PHE A 72 10.96 5.76 0.70
N GLY A 73 9.99 6.30 -0.03
CA GLY A 73 10.15 6.71 -1.43
C GLY A 73 10.91 8.02 -1.54
N SER A 74 10.54 8.97 -0.66
CA SER A 74 11.10 10.31 -0.57
C SER A 74 10.54 11.24 -1.65
N ASP A 75 11.25 11.54 -2.74
CA ASP A 75 10.79 12.44 -3.80
C ASP A 75 10.59 11.69 -5.13
N GLY A 76 9.41 11.75 -5.73
CA GLY A 76 9.14 11.14 -7.04
C GLY A 76 7.85 10.32 -7.05
N ASN A 77 7.49 9.72 -8.19
CA ASN A 77 6.30 8.88 -8.28
C ASN A 77 6.72 7.42 -8.14
N ASP A 78 6.70 6.93 -6.92
CA ASP A 78 7.28 5.64 -6.55
C ASP A 78 6.28 4.50 -6.64
N THR A 79 6.80 3.28 -6.79
CA THR A 79 6.01 2.06 -6.77
C THR A 79 6.50 1.12 -5.67
N PHE A 80 5.61 0.83 -4.72
CA PHE A 80 5.84 -0.15 -3.64
C PHE A 80 5.02 -1.41 -3.91
N ASP A 81 5.69 -2.52 -4.18
CA ASP A 81 5.05 -3.81 -4.37
C ASP A 81 5.31 -4.75 -3.18
N ALA A 82 4.32 -4.88 -2.33
CA ALA A 82 4.31 -5.77 -1.16
C ALA A 82 3.34 -6.93 -1.32
N ARG A 83 2.84 -7.23 -2.52
CA ARG A 83 1.81 -8.27 -2.76
C ARG A 83 2.26 -9.65 -2.29
N ASP A 84 3.50 -9.99 -2.60
CA ASP A 84 4.13 -11.26 -2.21
C ASP A 84 4.88 -11.15 -0.87
N GLY A 85 4.78 -10.01 -0.20
CA GLY A 85 5.37 -9.77 1.11
C GLY A 85 4.67 -10.53 2.23
N GLN A 86 5.40 -10.83 3.32
CA GLN A 86 4.86 -11.53 4.49
C GLN A 86 4.31 -10.57 5.55
N GLY A 87 4.18 -9.28 5.21
CA GLY A 87 3.54 -8.26 6.01
C GLY A 87 4.40 -7.63 7.10
N GLY A 88 3.77 -6.77 7.90
CA GLY A 88 4.41 -6.03 8.98
C GLY A 88 5.27 -4.87 8.49
N ASN A 89 5.19 -4.53 7.20
CA ASN A 89 5.97 -3.46 6.62
C ASN A 89 5.42 -2.09 7.04
N ARG A 90 6.30 -1.08 7.02
CA ARG A 90 5.96 0.33 7.19
C ARG A 90 6.49 1.07 5.97
N ILE A 91 5.57 1.56 5.16
CA ILE A 91 5.85 2.10 3.84
C ILE A 91 5.39 3.56 3.83
N SER A 92 6.25 4.46 3.38
CA SER A 92 5.94 5.87 3.18
C SER A 92 6.31 6.24 1.74
N GLY A 93 5.37 6.81 0.99
CA GLY A 93 5.60 7.31 -0.36
C GLY A 93 6.48 8.55 -0.30
N GLY A 94 5.95 9.64 0.23
CA GLY A 94 6.67 10.89 0.39
C GLY A 94 6.02 11.98 -0.45
N VAL A 95 6.77 12.60 -1.34
CA VAL A 95 6.28 13.63 -2.27
C VAL A 95 6.17 13.04 -3.67
N GLY A 96 4.98 13.08 -4.26
CA GLY A 96 4.72 12.60 -5.61
C GLY A 96 3.46 11.74 -5.68
N ASP A 97 3.04 11.36 -6.88
CA ASP A 97 1.85 10.52 -7.06
C ASP A 97 2.26 9.03 -6.97
N ASP A 98 2.23 8.46 -5.77
CA ASP A 98 2.78 7.13 -5.49
C ASP A 98 1.78 5.99 -5.71
N THR A 99 2.30 4.79 -5.97
CA THR A 99 1.49 3.57 -6.13
C THR A 99 1.93 2.47 -5.17
N PHE A 100 0.96 1.96 -4.40
CA PHE A 100 1.15 0.91 -3.42
C PHE A 100 0.33 -0.32 -3.79
N TYR A 101 0.99 -1.47 -3.89
CA TYR A 101 0.34 -2.77 -3.95
C TYR A 101 0.58 -3.50 -2.61
N LEU A 102 -0.46 -3.60 -1.79
CA LEU A 102 -0.35 -4.08 -0.41
C LEU A 102 -0.85 -5.52 -0.29
N GLY A 103 0.00 -6.40 0.21
CA GLY A 103 -0.31 -7.80 0.47
C GLY A 103 -1.15 -7.96 1.73
N SER A 104 -0.49 -7.99 2.89
CA SER A 104 -1.17 -8.24 4.17
C SER A 104 -0.49 -7.58 5.35
N ASN A 105 -1.28 -7.09 6.31
CA ASN A 105 -0.81 -6.58 7.61
C ASN A 105 0.28 -5.50 7.51
N ASP A 106 0.25 -4.69 6.46
CA ASP A 106 1.18 -3.58 6.26
C ASP A 106 0.62 -2.26 6.79
N ARG A 107 1.50 -1.28 6.95
CA ARG A 107 1.15 0.12 7.22
C ARG A 107 1.69 0.97 6.09
N ALA A 108 0.80 1.66 5.39
CA ALA A 108 1.16 2.51 4.27
C ALA A 108 0.69 3.95 4.50
N LEU A 109 1.57 4.91 4.22
CA LEU A 109 1.30 6.33 4.17
C LEU A 109 1.68 6.80 2.77
N GLY A 110 0.77 7.44 2.07
CA GLY A 110 1.01 8.03 0.75
C GLY A 110 1.94 9.22 0.88
N GLY A 111 1.41 10.32 1.38
CA GLY A 111 2.18 11.52 1.66
C GLY A 111 1.55 12.72 0.97
N ASP A 112 2.35 13.51 0.27
CA ASP A 112 1.86 14.60 -0.57
C ASP A 112 1.72 14.10 -2.00
N GLY A 113 0.52 14.12 -2.58
CA GLY A 113 0.32 13.65 -3.95
C GLY A 113 -1.05 13.05 -4.19
N LYS A 114 -1.24 12.38 -5.32
CA LYS A 114 -2.45 11.60 -5.61
C LYS A 114 -2.11 10.14 -5.59
N ASP A 115 -2.19 9.56 -4.41
CA ASP A 115 -1.68 8.23 -4.17
C ASP A 115 -2.70 7.15 -4.50
N ILE A 116 -2.20 6.00 -4.93
CA ILE A 116 -3.03 4.85 -5.31
C ILE A 116 -2.66 3.65 -4.45
N PHE A 117 -3.60 3.21 -3.63
CA PHE A 117 -3.46 1.99 -2.82
C PHE A 117 -4.30 0.87 -3.41
N ARG A 118 -3.67 -0.26 -3.74
CA ARG A 118 -4.32 -1.50 -4.21
C ARG A 118 -4.06 -2.59 -3.20
N VAL A 119 -5.11 -3.03 -2.52
CA VAL A 119 -5.00 -4.16 -1.57
C VAL A 119 -5.21 -5.49 -2.30
N SER A 120 -4.51 -6.53 -1.84
CA SER A 120 -4.61 -7.91 -2.34
C SER A 120 -5.37 -8.83 -1.38
N LEU A 121 -5.44 -10.13 -1.71
CA LEU A 121 -6.14 -11.17 -0.96
C LEU A 121 -5.85 -11.21 0.55
N GLY A 122 -4.67 -10.79 1.01
CA GLY A 122 -4.31 -10.86 2.42
C GLY A 122 -5.12 -9.89 3.29
N GLY A 123 -5.04 -8.60 2.96
CA GLY A 123 -5.74 -7.53 3.67
C GLY A 123 -5.19 -7.28 5.07
N GLY A 124 -5.99 -6.66 5.96
CA GLY A 124 -5.53 -6.29 7.30
C GLY A 124 -4.52 -5.12 7.32
N ASN A 125 -4.43 -4.36 6.22
CA ASN A 125 -3.53 -3.22 6.13
C ASN A 125 -4.12 -1.99 6.83
N LEU A 126 -3.24 -1.11 7.32
CA LEU A 126 -3.57 0.23 7.78
C LEU A 126 -3.05 1.24 6.77
N ILE A 127 -3.95 2.06 6.22
CA ILE A 127 -3.67 2.88 5.05
C ILE A 127 -4.05 4.33 5.36
N SER A 128 -3.13 5.25 5.09
CA SER A 128 -3.36 6.69 5.16
C SER A 128 -2.99 7.28 3.80
N GLY A 129 -3.90 8.04 3.19
CA GLY A 129 -3.63 8.73 1.92
C GLY A 129 -2.66 9.88 2.12
N GLY A 130 -2.93 10.72 3.12
CA GLY A 130 -2.20 11.95 3.36
C GLY A 130 -2.88 13.14 2.69
N ALA A 131 -2.10 13.96 2.00
CA ALA A 131 -2.54 15.17 1.35
C ALA A 131 -2.68 14.96 -0.16
N GLY A 132 -3.87 15.25 -0.68
CA GLY A 132 -4.15 15.23 -2.10
C GLY A 132 -5.39 14.38 -2.37
N ALA A 133 -5.53 13.86 -3.59
CA ALA A 133 -6.75 13.17 -4.02
C ALA A 133 -6.46 11.69 -4.23
N ASP A 134 -6.63 10.92 -3.15
CA ASP A 134 -6.13 9.57 -3.04
C ASP A 134 -7.18 8.53 -3.43
N GLN A 135 -6.69 7.35 -3.85
CA GLN A 135 -7.53 6.25 -4.27
C GLN A 135 -7.26 4.99 -3.45
N PHE A 136 -8.26 4.55 -2.71
CA PHE A 136 -8.20 3.34 -1.90
C PHE A 136 -8.97 2.22 -2.60
N TRP A 137 -8.27 1.41 -3.37
CA TRP A 137 -8.84 0.25 -4.05
C TRP A 137 -8.88 -0.94 -3.11
N ILE A 138 -9.97 -1.03 -2.35
CA ILE A 138 -10.20 -2.01 -1.28
C ILE A 138 -10.60 -3.41 -1.79
N VAL A 139 -10.90 -3.50 -3.08
CA VAL A 139 -11.13 -4.75 -3.82
C VAL A 139 -10.38 -4.62 -5.15
N ASN A 140 -9.60 -5.64 -5.49
CA ASN A 140 -8.80 -5.67 -6.71
C ASN A 140 -8.92 -7.02 -7.42
N ALA A 141 -10.05 -7.23 -8.10
CA ALA A 141 -10.49 -8.49 -8.73
C ALA A 141 -10.72 -9.68 -7.77
N GLU A 142 -10.31 -9.56 -6.52
CA GLU A 142 -10.53 -10.52 -5.44
C GLU A 142 -10.88 -9.80 -4.12
N LEU A 143 -11.57 -10.50 -3.21
CA LEU A 143 -11.95 -9.97 -1.90
C LEU A 143 -10.83 -10.18 -0.89
N PRO A 144 -10.43 -9.15 -0.10
CA PRO A 144 -9.43 -9.34 0.94
C PRO A 144 -9.94 -10.29 2.04
N SER A 145 -9.06 -11.15 2.54
CA SER A 145 -9.36 -12.14 3.59
C SER A 145 -9.57 -11.48 4.96
N SER A 146 -8.92 -10.34 5.18
CA SER A 146 -9.09 -9.48 6.35
C SER A 146 -9.40 -8.05 5.92
N ALA A 147 -10.28 -7.37 6.66
CA ALA A 147 -10.65 -6.00 6.35
C ALA A 147 -9.43 -5.07 6.43
N ASN A 148 -9.28 -4.19 5.44
CA ASN A 148 -8.31 -3.10 5.51
C ASN A 148 -8.89 -1.91 6.29
N THR A 149 -8.05 -1.04 6.83
CA THR A 149 -8.50 0.18 7.52
C THR A 149 -7.92 1.39 6.83
N VAL A 150 -8.78 2.28 6.35
CA VAL A 150 -8.41 3.60 5.82
C VAL A 150 -8.57 4.61 6.95
N LEU A 151 -7.49 5.30 7.28
CA LEU A 151 -7.35 6.08 8.51
C LEU A 151 -7.82 7.53 8.39
N ASP A 152 -7.74 8.12 7.19
CA ASP A 152 -7.84 9.56 6.97
C ASP A 152 -8.68 9.97 5.75
N PHE A 153 -9.54 9.07 5.26
CA PHE A 153 -10.39 9.30 4.08
C PHE A 153 -11.07 10.68 4.08
N GLN A 154 -10.84 11.47 3.04
CA GLN A 154 -11.37 12.83 2.89
C GLN A 154 -12.58 12.86 1.94
N LEU A 155 -13.77 13.10 2.51
CA LEU A 155 -15.01 13.23 1.74
C LEU A 155 -14.91 14.33 0.67
N GLY A 156 -15.23 13.94 -0.57
CA GLY A 156 -15.24 14.86 -1.71
C GLY A 156 -13.87 15.08 -2.37
N THR A 157 -12.82 14.47 -1.82
CA THR A 157 -11.46 14.49 -2.35
C THR A 157 -11.02 13.08 -2.73
N ASP A 158 -11.09 12.14 -1.78
CA ASP A 158 -10.63 10.76 -1.96
C ASP A 158 -11.72 9.84 -2.51
N VAL A 159 -11.28 8.71 -3.08
CA VAL A 159 -12.16 7.72 -3.71
C VAL A 159 -11.89 6.32 -3.19
N ILE A 160 -12.97 5.58 -2.92
CA ILE A 160 -12.95 4.13 -2.72
C ILE A 160 -13.16 3.41 -4.06
N GLY A 161 -12.21 2.57 -4.43
CA GLY A 161 -12.26 1.78 -5.65
C GLY A 161 -12.63 0.32 -5.41
N ILE A 162 -13.50 -0.22 -6.27
CA ILE A 162 -13.88 -1.63 -6.33
C ILE A 162 -13.57 -2.13 -7.73
N SER A 163 -12.39 -2.71 -7.92
CA SER A 163 -11.96 -3.30 -9.20
C SER A 163 -12.44 -4.74 -9.32
N GLY A 164 -12.97 -5.13 -10.48
CA GLY A 164 -13.60 -6.43 -10.72
C GLY A 164 -15.03 -6.52 -10.16
N ALA A 165 -15.69 -5.38 -9.98
CA ALA A 165 -17.02 -5.30 -9.34
C ALA A 165 -18.05 -6.18 -10.06
N VAL A 166 -18.11 -6.09 -11.39
CA VAL A 166 -19.05 -6.87 -12.22
C VAL A 166 -18.80 -8.37 -12.08
N SER A 167 -17.55 -8.81 -12.20
CA SER A 167 -17.19 -10.23 -12.09
C SER A 167 -17.45 -10.81 -10.71
N LEU A 168 -17.36 -9.99 -9.65
CA LEU A 168 -17.61 -10.39 -8.27
C LEU A 168 -19.08 -10.22 -7.84
N GLY A 169 -19.93 -9.65 -8.69
CA GLY A 169 -21.33 -9.34 -8.35
C GLY A 169 -21.48 -8.20 -7.34
N ILE A 170 -20.47 -7.34 -7.22
CA ILE A 170 -20.51 -6.15 -6.38
C ILE A 170 -21.17 -5.02 -7.18
N THR A 171 -22.24 -4.48 -6.61
CA THR A 171 -23.01 -3.37 -7.15
C THR A 171 -23.39 -2.44 -6.01
N THR A 172 -23.93 -1.27 -6.33
CA THR A 172 -24.47 -0.33 -5.33
C THR A 172 -25.62 -0.89 -4.50
N SER A 173 -26.25 -2.00 -4.93
CA SER A 173 -27.32 -2.68 -4.17
C SER A 173 -26.84 -3.85 -3.32
N THR A 174 -25.67 -4.41 -3.63
CA THR A 174 -25.09 -5.57 -2.92
C THR A 174 -24.01 -5.16 -1.92
N LEU A 175 -23.33 -4.04 -2.15
CA LEU A 175 -22.41 -3.42 -1.20
C LEU A 175 -23.21 -2.65 -0.13
N LYS A 176 -22.79 -2.75 1.13
CA LYS A 176 -23.44 -2.11 2.28
C LYS A 176 -22.46 -1.23 3.04
N LEU A 177 -22.98 -0.12 3.56
CA LEU A 177 -22.26 0.79 4.45
C LEU A 177 -22.89 0.70 5.83
N ASN A 178 -22.18 0.11 6.78
CA ASN A 178 -22.67 -0.11 8.14
C ASN A 178 -21.93 0.82 9.12
N GLN A 179 -22.66 1.62 9.90
CA GLN A 179 -22.08 2.42 10.97
C GLN A 179 -21.58 1.51 12.11
N VAL A 180 -20.35 1.72 12.56
CA VAL A 180 -19.74 1.04 13.72
C VAL A 180 -19.07 2.08 14.62
N GLY A 181 -19.76 2.52 15.69
CA GLY A 181 -19.25 3.60 16.53
C GLY A 181 -19.03 4.87 15.71
N ALA A 182 -17.81 5.40 15.68
CA ALA A 182 -17.44 6.57 14.88
C ALA A 182 -17.11 6.24 13.40
N ASP A 183 -16.96 4.96 13.07
CA ASP A 183 -16.41 4.48 11.81
C ASP A 183 -17.49 3.91 10.88
N THR A 184 -17.15 3.73 9.60
CA THR A 184 -18.01 3.02 8.63
C THR A 184 -17.33 1.73 8.17
N ALA A 185 -18.03 0.61 8.28
CA ALA A 185 -17.65 -0.65 7.68
C ALA A 185 -18.27 -0.80 6.28
N ILE A 186 -17.44 -1.09 5.27
CA ILE A 186 -17.86 -1.42 3.91
C ILE A 186 -17.98 -2.94 3.81
N VAL A 187 -19.19 -3.43 3.55
CA VAL A 187 -19.55 -4.84 3.72
C VAL A 187 -20.14 -5.41 2.43
N PHE A 188 -19.68 -6.58 2.03
CA PHE A 188 -20.23 -7.39 0.93
C PHE A 188 -20.43 -8.83 1.39
N ASN A 189 -21.60 -9.42 1.14
CA ASN A 189 -21.91 -10.81 1.54
C ASN A 189 -21.56 -11.16 3.00
N ASN A 190 -21.84 -10.24 3.93
CA ASN A 190 -21.52 -10.33 5.37
C ASN A 190 -20.01 -10.32 5.72
N GLN A 191 -19.13 -10.12 4.74
CA GLN A 191 -17.70 -9.87 4.95
C GLN A 191 -17.45 -8.37 4.96
N THR A 192 -16.71 -7.89 5.98
CA THR A 192 -16.19 -6.52 5.97
C THR A 192 -14.94 -6.50 5.08
N LEU A 193 -14.96 -5.64 4.06
CA LEU A 193 -13.86 -5.48 3.09
C LEU A 193 -12.89 -4.39 3.55
N ALA A 194 -13.45 -3.30 4.09
CA ALA A 194 -12.68 -2.21 4.67
C ALA A 194 -13.47 -1.45 5.74
N THR A 195 -12.73 -0.75 6.59
CA THR A 195 -13.25 0.22 7.56
C THR A 195 -12.71 1.60 7.24
N LEU A 196 -13.57 2.62 7.23
CA LEU A 196 -13.20 4.02 7.14
C LEU A 196 -13.28 4.64 8.53
N THR A 197 -12.13 4.99 9.11
CA THR A 197 -12.04 5.55 10.47
C THR A 197 -12.62 6.96 10.52
N GLY A 198 -13.47 7.22 11.53
CA GLY A 198 -14.05 8.54 11.78
C GLY A 198 -15.09 9.00 10.76
N ILE A 199 -15.48 8.16 9.80
CA ILE A 199 -16.47 8.51 8.77
C ILE A 199 -17.86 7.99 9.15
N GLN A 200 -18.85 8.88 9.10
CA GLN A 200 -20.25 8.53 9.30
C GLN A 200 -20.84 7.92 8.03
N ALA A 201 -21.49 6.76 8.13
CA ALA A 201 -22.04 6.03 7.00
C ALA A 201 -23.11 6.84 6.25
N SER A 202 -23.83 7.71 6.97
CA SER A 202 -24.83 8.63 6.40
C SER A 202 -24.24 9.75 5.54
N SER A 203 -22.93 9.99 5.60
CA SER A 203 -22.23 10.96 4.76
C SER A 203 -21.74 10.38 3.42
N LEU A 204 -21.84 9.06 3.26
CA LEU A 204 -21.37 8.33 2.11
C LEU A 204 -22.53 7.94 1.18
N SER A 205 -22.25 7.91 -0.12
CA SER A 205 -23.20 7.51 -1.15
C SER A 205 -22.52 6.59 -2.16
N LEU A 206 -22.97 5.33 -2.22
CA LEU A 206 -22.48 4.35 -3.20
C LEU A 206 -22.78 4.75 -4.66
N THR A 207 -23.67 5.71 -4.89
CA THR A 207 -23.99 6.21 -6.23
C THR A 207 -23.23 7.49 -6.58
N ASP A 208 -22.46 8.06 -5.65
CA ASP A 208 -21.61 9.22 -5.93
C ASP A 208 -20.26 8.75 -6.52
N PRO A 209 -19.99 9.01 -7.82
CA PRO A 209 -18.75 8.59 -8.45
C PRO A 209 -17.51 9.32 -7.92
N LYS A 210 -17.68 10.40 -7.14
CA LYS A 210 -16.57 11.07 -6.44
C LYS A 210 -16.21 10.42 -5.12
N GLN A 211 -16.97 9.41 -4.68
CA GLN A 211 -16.69 8.67 -3.45
C GLN A 211 -16.45 7.19 -3.73
N PHE A 212 -17.20 6.61 -4.68
CA PHE A 212 -17.10 5.19 -5.02
C PHE A 212 -16.98 4.98 -6.52
N VAL A 213 -15.95 4.23 -6.92
CA VAL A 213 -15.74 3.79 -8.31
C VAL A 213 -15.87 2.28 -8.36
N PHE A 214 -16.80 1.79 -9.19
CA PHE A 214 -16.98 0.38 -9.49
C PHE A 214 -16.44 0.13 -10.91
N ALA A 215 -15.37 -0.65 -11.01
CA ALA A 215 -14.67 -0.96 -12.26
C ALA A 215 -14.71 -2.47 -12.56
#